data_AF-A0A6J4EAL2-F1
#
_entry.id   AF-A0A6J4EAL2-F1
#
_cell.length_a   1.000
_cell.length_b   1.000
_cell.length_c   1.000
_cell.angle_alpha   90.00
_cell.angle_beta   90.00
_cell.angle_gamma   90.00
#
_symmetry.space_group_name_H-M   'P 1'
#
loop_
_entity.id
_entity.type
_entity.pdbx_description
1 polymer ?
#
loop_
_entity_poly.entity_id
_entity_poly.type
_entity_poly.pdbx_seq_one_letter_code
_entity_poly.pdbx_strand_id
1 'polypeptide(L)'
;MSLRQFLRDAGAPWHARVDCAYSAFCLESRSGYGDFLQAHARALLALEPAMEAAGIERLLDDWPQRRRREALCRDLQALHLPIPETAAVVLTADAGTLWGLAYVLEGSRLGSRLLASRVRQAAWPGAATALCYLGHGDGLPLWPWLSR
;
A
#
# COMPACT_ATOMS: atom_id res chain seq x y z
N MET A 1 19.04 -15.05 13.53
CA MET A 1 18.44 -14.22 12.46
C MET A 1 16.94 -14.35 12.55
N SER A 2 16.17 -13.25 12.57
CA SER A 2 14.70 -13.32 12.65
C SER A 2 14.06 -13.45 11.25
N LEU A 3 12.83 -13.96 11.16
CA LEU A 3 12.08 -14.04 9.90
C LEU A 3 11.98 -12.66 9.20
N ARG A 4 11.75 -11.60 9.99
CA ARG A 4 11.77 -10.21 9.50
C ARG A 4 13.12 -9.83 8.88
N GLN A 5 14.23 -10.16 9.55
CA GLN A 5 15.57 -9.88 9.06
C GLN A 5 15.81 -10.61 7.73
N PHE A 6 15.39 -11.87 7.64
CA PHE A 6 15.44 -12.66 6.41
C PHE A 6 14.63 -12.04 5.27
N LEU A 7 13.36 -11.70 5.49
CA LEU A 7 12.52 -11.10 4.46
C LEU A 7 13.05 -9.73 4.01
N ARG A 8 13.57 -8.92 4.93
CA ARG A 8 14.22 -7.64 4.60
C ARG A 8 15.43 -7.84 3.71
N ASP A 9 16.34 -8.74 4.08
CA ASP A 9 17.60 -8.93 3.37
C ASP A 9 17.36 -9.60 2.00
N ALA A 10 16.48 -10.61 1.94
CA ALA A 10 16.09 -11.27 0.69
C ALA A 10 15.30 -10.34 -0.26
N GLY A 11 14.47 -9.45 0.29
CA GLY A 11 13.65 -8.51 -0.47
C GLY A 11 14.37 -7.23 -0.90
N ALA A 12 15.55 -6.92 -0.34
CA ALA A 12 16.22 -5.63 -0.51
C ALA A 12 16.44 -5.22 -1.99
N PRO A 13 16.88 -6.11 -2.91
CA PRO A 13 17.04 -5.74 -4.32
C PRO A 13 15.71 -5.38 -5.00
N TRP A 14 14.62 -6.03 -4.60
CA TRP A 14 13.28 -5.76 -5.13
C TRP A 14 12.70 -4.46 -4.58
N HIS A 15 12.91 -4.18 -3.29
CA HIS A 15 12.57 -2.89 -2.70
C HIS A 15 13.30 -1.74 -3.39
N ALA A 16 14.62 -1.84 -3.60
CA ALA A 16 15.39 -0.81 -4.29
C ALA A 16 14.88 -0.54 -5.73
N ARG A 17 14.46 -1.59 -6.45
CA ARG A 17 13.87 -1.44 -7.79
C ARG A 17 12.51 -0.72 -7.75
N VAL A 18 11.65 -1.07 -6.81
CA VAL A 18 10.36 -0.39 -6.62
C VAL A 18 10.58 1.07 -6.22
N ASP A 19 11.46 1.33 -5.25
CA ASP A 19 11.77 2.69 -4.81
C ASP A 19 12.32 3.55 -5.96
N CYS A 20 13.19 2.98 -6.81
CA CYS A 20 13.69 3.66 -8.00
C CYS A 20 12.56 4.00 -8.98
N ALA A 21 11.71 3.02 -9.31
CA ALA A 21 10.58 3.23 -10.22
C ALA A 21 9.59 4.28 -9.70
N TYR A 22 9.35 4.31 -8.38
CA TYR A 22 8.41 5.25 -7.76
C TYR A 22 9.03 6.62 -7.46
N SER A 23 10.37 6.74 -7.40
CA SER A 23 11.03 8.04 -7.24
C SER A 23 10.83 8.99 -8.41
N ALA A 24 10.42 8.46 -9.57
CA ALA A 24 10.06 9.23 -10.76
C ALA A 24 8.73 10.00 -10.62
N PHE A 25 7.86 9.65 -9.65
CA PHE A 25 6.60 10.37 -9.46
C PHE A 25 6.84 11.71 -8.76
N CYS A 26 6.46 12.80 -9.43
CA CYS A 26 6.45 14.14 -8.84
C CYS A 26 5.18 14.34 -7.99
N LEU A 27 5.26 13.99 -6.70
CA LEU A 27 4.16 14.13 -5.74
C LEU A 27 3.79 15.60 -5.48
N GLU A 28 4.70 16.51 -5.82
CA GLU A 28 4.52 17.95 -5.76
C GLU A 28 3.57 18.48 -6.84
N SER A 29 3.11 17.63 -7.76
CA SER A 29 2.13 17.95 -8.79
C SER A 29 0.87 17.08 -8.66
N ARG A 30 -0.29 17.63 -9.03
CA ARG A 30 -1.55 16.86 -9.04
C ARG A 30 -1.48 15.65 -9.97
N SER A 31 -0.87 15.79 -11.14
CA SER A 31 -0.72 14.70 -12.11
C SER A 31 0.20 13.60 -11.59
N GLY A 32 1.39 13.96 -11.11
CA GLY A 32 2.34 12.98 -10.60
C GLY A 32 1.83 12.26 -9.35
N TYR A 33 1.10 12.95 -8.47
CA TYR A 33 0.40 12.28 -7.37
C TYR A 33 -0.74 11.37 -7.85
N GLY A 34 -1.49 11.79 -8.86
CA GLY A 34 -2.52 10.95 -9.49
C GLY A 34 -1.95 9.67 -10.09
N ASP A 35 -0.82 9.76 -10.79
CA ASP A 35 -0.13 8.60 -11.37
C ASP A 35 0.37 7.65 -10.27
N PHE A 36 0.93 8.20 -9.20
CA PHE A 36 1.32 7.45 -8.01
C PHE A 36 0.16 6.66 -7.40
N LEU A 37 -1.02 7.29 -7.24
CA LEU A 37 -2.20 6.62 -6.68
C LEU A 37 -2.74 5.53 -7.62
N GLN A 38 -2.81 5.80 -8.92
CA GLN A 38 -3.26 4.81 -9.90
C GLN A 38 -2.32 3.60 -9.97
N ALA A 39 -0.99 3.82 -9.87
CA ALA A 39 -0.01 2.74 -9.83
C ALA A 39 -0.24 1.82 -8.62
N HIS A 40 -0.46 2.40 -7.43
CA HIS A 40 -0.82 1.63 -6.24
C HIS A 40 -2.17 0.93 -6.36
N ALA A 41 -3.14 1.56 -7.03
CA ALA A 41 -4.49 1.02 -7.15
C ALA A 41 -4.49 -0.25 -8.01
N ARG A 42 -3.70 -0.28 -9.08
CA ARG A 42 -3.50 -1.49 -9.88
C ARG A 42 -3.00 -2.68 -9.07
N ALA A 43 -2.18 -2.44 -8.04
CA ALA A 43 -1.68 -3.49 -7.16
C ALA A 43 -2.69 -3.88 -6.07
N LEU A 44 -3.16 -2.91 -5.28
CA LEU A 44 -3.97 -3.20 -4.08
C LEU A 44 -5.39 -3.67 -4.42
N LEU A 45 -6.00 -3.15 -5.49
CA LEU A 45 -7.33 -3.59 -5.91
C LEU A 45 -7.35 -5.04 -6.41
N ALA A 46 -6.21 -5.57 -6.85
CA ALA A 46 -6.06 -6.97 -7.23
C ALA A 46 -5.65 -7.85 -6.05
N LEU A 47 -4.63 -7.42 -5.29
CA LEU A 47 -3.98 -8.26 -4.28
C LEU A 47 -4.82 -8.41 -3.01
N GLU A 48 -5.43 -7.35 -2.49
CA GLU A 48 -6.13 -7.44 -1.21
C GLU A 48 -7.35 -8.40 -1.29
N PRO A 49 -8.21 -8.36 -2.32
CA PRO A 49 -9.28 -9.35 -2.48
C PRO A 49 -8.75 -10.77 -2.71
N ALA A 50 -7.63 -10.94 -3.42
CA ALA A 50 -7.01 -12.25 -3.62
C ALA A 50 -6.50 -12.84 -2.30
N MET A 51 -5.92 -12.01 -1.43
CA MET A 51 -5.49 -12.41 -0.08
C MET A 51 -6.69 -12.77 0.81
N GLU A 52 -7.79 -12.01 0.72
CA GLU A 52 -9.07 -12.33 1.40
C GLU A 52 -9.61 -13.68 0.95
N ALA A 53 -9.68 -13.92 -0.36
CA ALA A 53 -10.13 -15.20 -0.93
C ALA A 53 -9.21 -16.38 -0.53
N ALA A 54 -7.92 -16.12 -0.37
CA ALA A 54 -6.93 -17.10 0.10
C ALA A 54 -6.94 -17.28 1.64
N GLY A 55 -7.74 -16.51 2.39
CA GLY A 55 -7.97 -16.70 3.81
C GLY A 55 -6.99 -15.98 4.74
N ILE A 56 -6.44 -14.83 4.33
CA ILE A 56 -5.56 -14.01 5.18
C ILE A 56 -6.15 -13.70 6.56
N GLU A 57 -7.48 -13.55 6.67
CA GLU A 57 -8.17 -13.26 7.93
C GLU A 57 -8.02 -14.37 8.99
N ARG A 58 -7.65 -15.59 8.57
CA ARG A 58 -7.31 -16.69 9.49
C ARG A 58 -5.93 -16.53 10.14
N LEU A 59 -5.07 -15.70 9.53
CA LEU A 59 -3.71 -15.42 9.99
C LEU A 59 -3.61 -14.04 10.66
N LEU A 60 -4.40 -13.08 10.18
CA LEU A 60 -4.47 -11.70 10.66
C LEU A 60 -5.93 -11.32 10.84
N ASP A 61 -6.43 -11.43 12.07
CA ASP A 61 -7.80 -11.09 12.44
C ASP A 61 -8.12 -9.59 12.27
N ASP A 62 -7.10 -8.74 12.33
CA ASP A 62 -7.16 -7.30 12.08
C ASP A 62 -6.94 -6.91 10.61
N TRP A 63 -7.00 -7.86 9.66
CA TRP A 63 -6.87 -7.59 8.23
C TRP A 63 -7.84 -6.51 7.69
N PRO A 64 -9.13 -6.47 8.09
CA PRO A 64 -10.05 -5.42 7.64
C PRO A 64 -9.60 -3.99 8.01
N GLN A 65 -8.80 -3.84 9.07
CA GLN A 65 -8.20 -2.58 9.51
C GLN A 65 -6.88 -2.27 8.81
N ARG A 66 -6.27 -3.26 8.14
CA ARG A 66 -4.99 -3.14 7.41
C ARG A 66 -5.19 -2.82 5.93
N ARG A 67 -6.21 -3.43 5.30
CA ARG A 67 -6.51 -3.22 3.88
C ARG A 67 -6.71 -1.74 3.57
N ARG A 68 -6.14 -1.29 2.45
CA ARG A 68 -6.05 0.12 2.06
C ARG A 68 -6.81 0.45 0.80
N ARG A 69 -7.32 -0.54 0.07
CA ARG A 69 -8.01 -0.31 -1.21
C ARG A 69 -9.14 0.72 -1.11
N GLU A 70 -9.93 0.73 -0.02
CA GLU A 70 -11.03 1.68 0.13
C GLU A 70 -10.52 3.10 0.36
N ALA A 71 -9.41 3.26 1.07
CA ALA A 71 -8.77 4.56 1.26
C ALA A 71 -8.20 5.10 -0.06
N LEU A 72 -7.63 4.21 -0.87
CA LEU A 72 -7.11 4.55 -2.19
C LEU A 72 -8.21 4.92 -3.19
N CYS A 73 -9.34 4.20 -3.19
CA CYS A 73 -10.50 4.55 -4.00
C CYS A 73 -11.07 5.92 -3.63
N ARG A 74 -11.14 6.25 -2.33
CA ARG A 74 -11.58 7.57 -1.85
C ARG A 74 -10.70 8.70 -2.37
N ASP A 75 -9.37 8.52 -2.35
CA ASP A 75 -8.45 9.54 -2.86
C ASP A 75 -8.57 9.71 -4.39
N LEU A 76 -8.70 8.61 -5.14
CA LEU A 76 -8.94 8.68 -6.59
C LEU A 76 -10.25 9.41 -6.91
N GLN A 77 -11.33 9.11 -6.17
CA GLN A 77 -12.61 9.80 -6.31
C GLN A 77 -12.51 11.29 -5.96
N ALA A 78 -11.83 11.65 -4.86
CA ALA A 78 -11.62 13.04 -4.46
C ALA A 78 -10.86 13.83 -5.53
N LEU A 79 -9.92 13.19 -6.24
CA LEU A 79 -9.19 13.79 -7.35
C LEU A 79 -9.89 13.70 -8.69
N HIS A 80 -11.10 13.11 -8.75
CA HIS A 80 -11.86 12.84 -9.98
C HIS A 80 -11.05 12.02 -10.99
N LEU A 81 -10.27 11.06 -10.51
CA LEU A 81 -9.48 10.13 -11.30
C LEU A 81 -10.22 8.80 -11.45
N PRO A 82 -10.03 8.09 -12.58
CA PRO A 82 -10.63 6.77 -12.77
C PRO A 82 -10.03 5.77 -11.77
N ILE A 83 -10.88 4.87 -11.28
CA ILE A 83 -10.44 3.67 -10.58
C ILE A 83 -9.98 2.68 -11.65
N PRO A 84 -8.72 2.21 -11.63
CA PRO A 84 -8.23 1.32 -12.67
C PRO A 84 -8.93 -0.04 -12.58
N GLU A 85 -9.28 -0.60 -13.73
CA GLU A 85 -9.67 -2.00 -13.82
C GLU A 85 -8.46 -2.88 -13.50
N THR A 86 -8.68 -3.91 -12.70
CA THR A 86 -7.64 -4.87 -12.32
C THR A 86 -8.06 -6.29 -12.69
N ALA A 87 -7.10 -7.05 -13.21
CA ALA A 87 -7.31 -8.48 -13.44
C ALA A 87 -7.32 -9.20 -12.08
N ALA A 88 -8.22 -10.18 -11.94
CA ALA A 88 -8.24 -11.04 -10.77
C ALA A 88 -6.91 -11.79 -10.65
N VAL A 89 -6.31 -11.74 -9.46
CA VAL A 89 -5.14 -12.53 -9.11
C VAL A 89 -5.60 -13.75 -8.34
N VAL A 90 -5.09 -14.93 -8.71
CA VAL A 90 -5.31 -16.15 -7.94
C VAL A 90 -4.06 -16.42 -7.12
N LEU A 91 -4.22 -16.43 -5.80
CA LEU A 91 -3.15 -16.77 -4.87
C LEU A 91 -3.36 -18.20 -4.35
N THR A 92 -2.25 -18.88 -4.08
CA THR A 92 -2.27 -20.11 -3.30
C THR A 92 -2.64 -19.77 -1.85
N ALA A 93 -3.53 -20.57 -1.25
CA ALA A 93 -3.93 -20.42 0.14
C ALA A 93 -2.87 -20.97 1.12
N ASP A 94 -1.59 -20.70 0.87
CA ASP A 94 -0.50 -21.11 1.74
C ASP A 94 -0.09 -19.95 2.68
N ALA A 95 0.13 -20.29 3.94
CA ALA A 95 0.41 -19.28 4.97
C ALA A 95 1.71 -18.50 4.70
N GLY A 96 2.71 -19.13 4.06
CA GLY A 96 3.99 -18.49 3.75
C GLY A 96 3.83 -17.34 2.77
N THR A 97 3.12 -17.56 1.66
CA THR A 97 2.79 -16.54 0.66
C THR A 97 1.99 -15.41 1.28
N LEU A 98 0.96 -15.73 2.08
CA LEU A 98 0.12 -14.74 2.73
C LEU A 98 0.89 -13.86 3.73
N TRP A 99 1.74 -14.46 4.57
CA TRP A 99 2.62 -13.72 5.47
C TRP A 99 3.66 -12.87 4.72
N GLY A 100 4.22 -13.39 3.63
CA GLY A 100 5.16 -12.66 2.79
C GLY A 100 4.51 -11.43 2.13
N LEU A 101 3.31 -11.58 1.58
CA LEU A 101 2.54 -10.48 1.00
C LEU A 101 2.14 -9.46 2.07
N ALA A 102 1.62 -9.90 3.22
CA ALA A 102 1.28 -9.01 4.33
C ALA A 102 2.51 -8.22 4.80
N TYR A 103 3.67 -8.86 4.90
CA TYR A 103 4.94 -8.18 5.23
C TYR A 103 5.29 -7.08 4.22
N VAL A 104 5.21 -7.37 2.92
CA VAL A 104 5.51 -6.38 1.86
C VAL A 104 4.52 -5.21 1.90
N LEU A 105 3.22 -5.51 2.03
CA LEU A 105 2.18 -4.48 2.08
C LEU A 105 2.32 -3.60 3.31
N GLU A 106 2.58 -4.16 4.49
CA GLU A 106 2.80 -3.36 5.70
C GLU A 106 4.13 -2.60 5.65
N GLY A 107 5.18 -3.17 5.06
CA GLY A 107 6.45 -2.48 4.83
C GLY A 107 6.27 -1.22 3.96
N SER A 108 5.44 -1.28 2.92
CA SER A 108 5.15 -0.12 2.05
C SER A 108 4.45 1.04 2.79
N ARG A 109 3.84 0.79 3.95
CA ARG A 109 3.20 1.83 4.78
C ARG A 109 4.22 2.71 5.49
N LEU A 110 5.41 2.20 5.79
CA LEU A 110 6.39 2.93 6.62
C LEU A 110 6.86 4.25 5.98
N GLY A 111 6.90 4.31 4.65
CA GLY A 111 7.24 5.53 3.92
C GLY A 111 6.08 6.52 3.76
N SER A 112 4.83 6.10 4.00
CA SER A 112 3.64 6.86 3.58
C SER A 112 3.49 8.19 4.32
N ARG A 113 3.95 8.28 5.58
CA ARG A 113 3.93 9.52 6.37
C ARG A 113 4.81 10.62 5.76
N LEU A 114 6.01 10.27 5.28
CA LEU A 114 6.90 11.21 4.62
C LEU A 114 6.27 11.69 3.29
N LEU A 115 5.70 10.77 2.52
CA LEU A 115 5.02 11.10 1.27
C LEU A 115 3.78 11.98 1.51
N ALA A 116 2.99 11.70 2.54
CA ALA A 116 1.84 12.52 2.92
C ALA A 116 2.26 13.95 3.28
N SER A 117 3.38 14.10 3.98
CA SER A 117 3.96 15.41 4.30
C SER A 117 4.35 16.17 3.03
N ARG A 118 5.03 15.52 2.07
CA ARG A 118 5.40 16.14 0.78
C ARG A 118 4.17 16.57 -0.02
N VAL A 119 3.15 15.72 -0.13
CA VAL A 119 1.90 16.07 -0.82
C VAL A 119 1.20 17.26 -0.16
N ARG A 120 1.15 17.32 1.17
CA ARG A 120 0.60 18.49 1.88
C ARG A 120 1.35 19.79 1.56
N GLN A 121 2.66 19.73 1.39
CA GLN A 121 3.51 20.89 1.09
C GLN A 121 3.43 21.34 -0.36
N ALA A 122 3.01 20.46 -1.28
CA ALA A 122 2.92 20.69 -2.71
C ALA A 122 1.96 21.81 -3.14
N ALA A 123 1.03 22.20 -2.27
CA ALA A 123 0.09 23.32 -2.43
C ALA A 123 -0.80 23.32 -3.69
N TRP A 124 -0.92 22.20 -4.43
CA TRP A 124 -1.88 22.10 -5.54
C TRP A 124 -3.33 21.91 -5.02
N PRO A 125 -4.35 22.39 -5.76
CA PRO A 125 -5.75 22.30 -5.32
C PRO A 125 -6.22 20.86 -5.10
N GLY A 126 -6.62 20.52 -3.88
CA GLY A 126 -7.06 19.17 -3.48
C GLY A 126 -5.98 18.31 -2.80
N ALA A 127 -4.75 18.82 -2.63
CA ALA A 127 -3.66 18.06 -2.01
C ALA A 127 -3.96 17.61 -0.57
N ALA A 128 -4.68 18.43 0.19
CA ALA A 128 -5.07 18.13 1.56
C ALA A 128 -6.25 17.14 1.67
N THR A 129 -7.05 17.00 0.61
CA THR A 129 -8.29 16.21 0.63
C THR A 129 -8.11 14.78 0.12
N ALA A 130 -7.03 14.50 -0.60
CA ALA A 130 -6.70 13.17 -1.13
C ALA A 130 -5.51 12.56 -0.37
N LEU A 131 -5.67 12.31 0.93
CA LEU A 131 -4.62 11.75 1.79
C LEU A 131 -5.08 10.52 2.58
N CYS A 132 -6.26 9.99 2.28
CA CYS A 132 -6.81 8.83 2.98
C CYS A 132 -5.88 7.62 2.89
N TYR A 133 -5.28 7.38 1.72
CA TYR A 133 -4.38 6.26 1.46
C TYR A 133 -3.05 6.43 2.18
N LEU A 134 -2.38 7.57 2.01
CA LEU A 134 -1.08 7.81 2.62
C LEU A 134 -1.16 8.00 4.14
N GLY A 135 -2.28 8.50 4.65
CA GLY A 135 -2.57 8.60 6.08
C GLY A 135 -3.18 7.35 6.69
N HIS A 136 -3.39 6.28 5.92
CA HIS A 136 -4.06 5.09 6.42
C HIS A 136 -3.25 4.38 7.51
N GLY A 137 -3.87 4.20 8.67
CA GLY A 137 -3.24 3.56 9.82
C GLY A 137 -2.22 4.44 10.53
N ASP A 138 -2.19 5.75 10.25
CA ASP A 138 -1.36 6.68 11.03
C ASP A 138 -1.78 6.65 12.51
N GLY A 139 -0.80 6.51 13.41
CA GLY A 139 -1.03 6.36 14.84
C GLY A 139 -1.52 4.97 15.31
N LEU A 140 -1.84 4.04 14.41
CA LEU A 140 -2.21 2.67 14.78
C LEU A 140 -0.98 1.75 14.85
N PRO A 141 -0.89 0.82 15.81
CA PRO A 141 0.22 -0.11 15.95
C PRO A 141 0.16 -1.27 14.92
N LEU A 142 -0.26 -1.01 13.69
CA LEU A 142 -0.37 -2.03 12.62
C LEU A 142 1.01 -2.60 12.24
N TRP A 143 2.08 -1.84 12.49
CA TRP A 143 3.47 -2.28 12.37
C TRP A 143 4.21 -2.05 13.69
N PRO A 144 5.12 -2.95 14.13
CA PRO A 144 5.62 -4.17 13.49
C PRO A 144 4.88 -5.47 13.89
N TRP A 145 3.67 -5.38 14.44
CA TRP A 145 2.95 -6.53 14.98
C TRP A 145 2.32 -7.37 13.85
N LEU A 146 3.02 -8.45 13.47
CA LEU A 146 2.53 -9.52 12.59
C LEU A 146 2.37 -10.85 13.36
N SER A 147 2.12 -10.79 14.67
CA SER A 147 2.03 -12.01 15.49
C SER A 147 1.04 -11.83 16.65
N ARG A 148 -0.09 -12.51 16.56
CA ARG A 148 -0.72 -13.21 17.68
C ARG A 148 -1.08 -14.61 17.24
#